data_AF-A0A925R8B7-F1
#
_entry.id   AF-A0A925R8B7-F1
#
_cell.length_a   1.000
_cell.length_b   1.000
_cell.length_c   1.000
_cell.angle_alpha   90.00
_cell.angle_beta   90.00
_cell.angle_gamma   90.00
#
_symmetry.space_group_name_H-M   'P 1'
#
loop_
_entity.id
_entity.type
_entity.pdbx_description
1 polymer ?
#
loop_
_entity_poly.entity_id
_entity_poly.type
_entity_poly.pdbx_seq_one_letter_code
_entity_poly.pdbx_strand_id
1 'polypeptide(L)' 'MARVDVGGQAVIEGVMMKKKDVYAVAVRKPNKEIIIEKRIYK' A
#
# COMPACT_ATOMS: atom_id res chain seq x y z
N MET A 1 -21.21 -16.30 1.51
CA MET A 1 -20.77 -14.93 1.13
C MET A 1 -19.44 -14.67 1.80
N ALA A 2 -18.34 -14.67 1.05
CA ALA A 2 -17.02 -14.37 1.58
C ALA A 2 -16.98 -12.91 2.04
N ARG A 3 -16.61 -12.66 3.29
CA ARG A 3 -16.35 -11.32 3.79
C ARG A 3 -15.14 -10.78 3.03
N VAL A 4 -15.36 -9.77 2.21
CA VAL A 4 -14.27 -9.01 1.60
C VAL A 4 -13.79 -8.05 2.67
N ASP A 5 -12.68 -8.39 3.33
CA ASP A 5 -12.00 -7.47 4.25
C ASP A 5 -11.42 -6.31 3.43
N VAL A 6 -12.22 -5.26 3.23
CA VAL A 6 -11.75 -3.99 2.66
C VAL A 6 -11.07 -3.18 3.78
N GLY A 7 -9.99 -3.74 4.32
CA GLY A 7 -9.15 -3.09 5.32
C GLY A 7 -8.31 -2.00 4.68
N GLY A 8 -8.88 -0.81 4.50
CA GLY A 8 -8.15 0.37 4.06
C GLY A 8 -7.34 0.96 5.22
N GLN A 9 -6.05 0.67 5.28
CA GLN A 9 -5.16 1.37 6.23
C GLN A 9 -4.95 2.81 5.75
N ALA A 10 -5.55 3.78 6.45
CA ALA A 10 -5.27 5.19 6.23
C ALA A 10 -3.89 5.53 6.82
N VAL A 11 -2.94 5.90 5.96
CA VAL A 11 -1.56 6.20 6.34
C VAL A 11 -1.38 7.72 6.39
N ILE A 12 -0.79 8.24 7.47
CA ILE A 12 -0.56 9.70 7.65
C ILE A 12 0.51 10.20 6.65
N GLU A 13 1.51 9.38 6.36
CA GLU A 13 2.62 9.72 5.45
C GLU A 13 3.02 8.50 4.60
N GLY A 14 2.35 8.35 3.47
CA GLY A 14 2.67 7.31 2.48
C GLY A 14 2.73 7.87 1.07
N VAL A 15 3.51 7.23 0.20
CA VAL A 15 3.58 7.55 -1.23
C VAL A 15 3.12 6.34 -2.02
N MET A 16 2.13 6.53 -2.87
CA MET A 16 1.70 5.51 -3.84
C MET A 16 2.26 5.85 -5.21
N MET A 17 2.97 4.90 -5.82
CA MET A 17 3.51 5.00 -7.18
C MET A 17 2.76 4.01 -8.07
N LYS A 18 2.07 4.49 -9.10
CA LYS A 18 1.34 3.64 -10.06
C LYS A 18 2.01 3.67 -11.42
N LYS A 19 2.21 2.50 -12.05
CA LYS A 19 2.67 2.35 -13.44
C LYS A 19 1.91 1.21 -14.11
N LYS A 20 1.06 1.53 -15.09
CA LYS A 20 0.26 0.59 -15.92
C LYS A 20 -0.30 -0.58 -15.09
N ASP A 21 0.40 -1.71 -15.07
CA ASP A 21 -0.03 -2.97 -14.46
C ASP A 21 0.49 -3.19 -13.03
N VAL A 22 1.23 -2.22 -12.48
CA VAL A 22 1.92 -2.33 -11.19
C VAL A 22 1.63 -1.09 -10.35
N TYR A 23 1.46 -1.29 -9.06
CA TYR A 23 1.55 -0.22 -8.08
C TYR A 23 2.51 -0.59 -6.97
N ALA A 24 3.17 0.42 -6.43
CA ALA A 24 3.99 0.31 -5.25
C ALA A 24 3.45 1.29 -4.19
N VAL A 25 3.42 0.85 -2.94
CA VAL A 25 3.02 1.64 -1.79
C VAL A 25 4.21 1.70 -0.85
N ALA A 26 4.72 2.90 -0.60
CA ALA A 26 5.73 3.15 0.43
C ALA A 26 5.04 3.77 1.65
N VAL A 27 5.24 3.17 2.83
CA VAL A 27 4.67 3.60 4.11
C VAL A 27 5.78 3.86 5.10
N ARG A 28 5.80 5.07 5.69
CA ARG A 28 6.67 5.37 6.83
C ARG A 28 5.95 5.02 8.13
N LYS A 29 6.58 4.16 8.94
CA LYS A 29 6.13 3.85 10.29
C LYS A 29 6.61 4.93 11.29
N PRO A 30 5.98 5.02 12.47
CA PRO A 30 6.44 5.93 13.54
C PRO A 30 7.89 5.67 14.00
N ASN A 31 8.38 4.44 13.88
CA ASN A 31 9.76 4.05 14.19
C ASN A 31 10.79 4.48 13.11
N LYS A 32 10.38 5.32 12.14
CA LYS A 32 11.16 5.79 10.98
C LYS A 32 11.53 4.72 9.96
N GLU A 33 11.04 3.49 10.11
CA GLU A 33 11.19 2.44 9.11
C GLU A 33 10.27 2.73 7.91
N ILE A 34 10.76 2.44 6.70
CA ILE A 34 9.97 2.55 5.47
C ILE A 34 9.70 1.13 4.97
N ILE A 35 8.43 0.79 4.84
CA ILE A 35 8.00 -0.46 4.19
C ILE A 35 7.56 -0.13 2.78
N ILE A 36 7.96 -0.97 1.83
CA ILE A 36 7.55 -0.86 0.43
C ILE A 36 6.82 -2.14 0.04
N GLU A 37 5.60 -2.00 -0.45
CA GLU A 37 4.82 -3.10 -0.99
C GLU A 37 4.59 -2.89 -2.49
N LYS A 38 4.99 -3.87 -3.32
CA LYS A 38 4.77 -3.84 -4.76
C LYS A 38 3.75 -4.90 -5.13
N ARG A 39 2.66 -4.51 -5.77
CA ARG A 39 1.64 -5.43 -6.29
C ARG A 39 1.42 -5.23 -7.77
N ILE A 40 1.20 -6.34 -8.45
CA ILE A 40 0.75 -6.39 -9.84
C ILE A 40 -0.77 -6.38 -9.79
N TYR A 41 -1.39 -5.50 -10.57
CA TYR A 41 -2.86 -5.36 -10.64
C TYR A 41 -3.51 -6.40 -11.56
N LYS A 42 -2.73 -7.08 -12.39
CA LYS A 42 -3.19 -8.01 -13.42
C LYS A 42 -3.64 -9.36 -12.85
#